data_AF-A0A9N8DQD5-F1
#
_entry.id   AF-A0A9N8DQD5-F1
#
_cell.length_a   1.000
_cell.length_b   1.000
_cell.length_c   1.000
_cell.angle_alpha   90.00
_cell.angle_beta   90.00
_cell.angle_gamma   90.00
#
_symmetry.space_group_name_H-M   'P 1'
#
loop_
_entity.id
_entity.type
_entity.pdbx_description
1 polymer ?
#
loop_
_entity_poly.entity_id
_entity_poly.type
_entity_poly.pdbx_seq_one_letter_code
_entity_poly.pdbx_strand_id
1 'polypeptide(L)'
;MGNTATIPQEEDSEGLPPDLFSLSDRQLTVLWEHRPLTIPEVQQAARSVLASATTTSKGGFYGKEEETAESALAVRLCHMLPDLSKIRFQLVRGKIKEDTFWESVMALLKERLVEYNAAHDDNATETEEEETIEFVKPNGKKETTNGKKKETLKNGKSTTNGKSSEADLMRQKLRAKDAQIAQLQQELEELKKGLSTTTAKKKSKTTTHKGTWKIDKDAQEFLKYPEELKESLRKEKQRRLQTVRDEMKFILDSDDVQDSNGTWSCCGGTNYNAPCKK
;
A
#
# COMPACT_ATOMS: atom_id res chain seq x y z
N MET A 1 24.86 -47.58 1.11
CA MET A 1 24.05 -47.29 2.31
C MET A 1 23.62 -45.84 2.18
N GLY A 2 22.38 -45.59 1.77
CA GLY A 2 21.85 -44.24 1.53
C GLY A 2 20.97 -43.81 2.68
N ASN A 3 21.31 -42.70 3.33
CA ASN A 3 20.51 -42.10 4.38
C ASN A 3 19.30 -41.42 3.73
N THR A 4 18.13 -42.06 3.77
CA THR A 4 16.85 -41.40 3.56
C THR A 4 16.54 -40.58 4.81
N ALA A 5 16.78 -39.27 4.73
CA ALA A 5 16.30 -38.34 5.74
C ALA A 5 14.77 -38.32 5.66
N THR A 6 14.11 -38.97 6.61
CA THR A 6 12.68 -38.84 6.84
C THR A 6 12.42 -37.40 7.25
N ILE A 7 11.88 -36.60 6.33
CA ILE A 7 11.38 -35.25 6.63
C ILE A 7 10.19 -35.47 7.58
N PRO A 8 10.21 -34.90 8.80
CA PRO A 8 9.05 -34.98 9.68
C PRO A 8 7.86 -34.39 8.94
N GLN A 9 6.84 -35.21 8.72
CA GLN A 9 5.51 -34.71 8.35
C GLN A 9 5.03 -33.96 9.58
N GLU A 10 5.20 -32.63 9.57
CA GLU A 10 4.48 -31.76 10.51
C GLU A 10 2.99 -32.06 10.31
N GLU A 11 2.36 -32.57 11.36
CA GLU A 11 0.94 -32.89 11.37
C GLU A 11 0.17 -31.59 11.18
N ASP A 12 -0.24 -31.33 9.94
CA ASP A 12 -1.09 -30.21 9.50
C ASP A 12 -2.54 -30.33 10.07
N SER A 13 -2.72 -30.88 11.27
CA SER A 13 -4.02 -31.17 11.89
C SER A 13 -4.48 -30.10 12.90
N GLU A 14 -3.73 -29.02 13.07
CA GLU A 14 -4.19 -27.88 13.85
C GLU A 14 -5.01 -26.94 12.95
N GLY A 15 -6.24 -26.63 13.40
CA GLY A 15 -7.12 -25.68 12.72
C GLY A 15 -6.45 -24.34 12.42
N LEU A 16 -6.97 -23.60 11.44
CA LEU A 16 -6.36 -22.33 11.05
C LEU A 16 -6.54 -21.28 12.16
N PRO A 17 -5.55 -20.41 12.40
CA PRO A 17 -5.72 -19.26 13.29
C PRO A 17 -6.99 -18.47 12.95
N PRO A 18 -7.75 -17.99 13.94
CA PRO A 18 -9.01 -17.28 13.70
C PRO A 18 -8.80 -15.90 13.07
N ASP A 19 -7.59 -15.35 13.17
CA ASP A 19 -7.25 -14.06 12.59
C ASP A 19 -6.69 -14.22 11.16
N LEU A 20 -7.45 -13.73 10.18
CA LEU A 20 -7.09 -13.78 8.75
C LEU A 20 -5.71 -13.16 8.47
N PHE A 21 -5.33 -12.12 9.20
CA PHE A 21 -4.05 -11.41 8.97
C PHE A 21 -2.84 -12.19 9.47
N SER A 22 -3.06 -13.14 10.38
CA SER A 22 -2.00 -13.99 10.94
C SER A 22 -1.69 -15.23 10.10
N LEU A 23 -2.53 -15.53 9.09
CA LEU A 23 -2.36 -16.72 8.26
C LEU A 23 -1.08 -16.65 7.42
N SER A 24 -0.37 -17.78 7.33
CA SER A 24 0.77 -17.99 6.43
C SER A 24 0.34 -18.13 4.97
N ASP A 25 1.30 -18.04 4.04
CA ASP A 25 1.03 -18.11 2.59
C ASP A 25 0.36 -19.44 2.24
N ARG A 26 0.90 -20.53 2.79
CA ARG A 26 0.36 -21.88 2.62
C ARG A 26 -1.07 -22.00 3.14
N GLN A 27 -1.36 -21.44 4.31
CA GLN A 27 -2.71 -21.47 4.89
C GLN A 27 -3.72 -20.65 4.07
N LEU A 28 -3.31 -19.49 3.55
CA LEU A 28 -4.15 -18.70 2.64
C LEU A 28 -4.40 -19.43 1.32
N THR A 29 -3.42 -20.15 0.80
CA THR A 29 -3.60 -21.01 -0.38
C THR A 29 -4.56 -22.15 -0.10
N VAL A 30 -4.42 -22.86 1.02
CA VAL A 30 -5.35 -23.94 1.42
C VAL A 30 -6.78 -23.41 1.54
N LEU A 31 -6.96 -22.27 2.21
CA LEU A 31 -8.26 -21.63 2.36
C LEU A 31 -8.86 -21.24 0.99
N TRP A 32 -8.03 -20.80 0.04
CA TRP A 32 -8.45 -20.46 -1.31
C TRP A 32 -8.80 -21.68 -2.16
N GLU A 33 -8.00 -22.75 -2.06
CA GLU A 33 -8.19 -23.99 -2.82
C GLU A 33 -9.44 -24.74 -2.37
N HIS A 34 -9.76 -24.71 -1.07
CA HIS A 34 -10.97 -25.32 -0.53
C HIS A 34 -12.24 -24.74 -1.17
N ARG A 35 -12.27 -23.42 -1.39
CA ARG A 35 -13.38 -22.73 -2.05
C ARG A 35 -12.85 -21.51 -2.79
N PRO A 36 -12.60 -21.53 -4.10
CA PRO A 36 -12.08 -20.37 -4.82
C PRO A 36 -13.12 -19.23 -4.88
N LEU A 37 -12.69 -17.96 -4.88
CA LEU A 37 -13.63 -16.85 -5.07
C LEU A 37 -14.06 -16.77 -6.54
N THR A 38 -15.37 -16.62 -6.75
CA THR A 38 -15.92 -16.37 -8.08
C THR A 38 -16.33 -14.90 -8.25
N ILE A 39 -16.31 -14.43 -9.49
CA ILE A 39 -16.78 -13.08 -9.86
C ILE A 39 -18.19 -12.77 -9.29
N PRO A 40 -19.21 -13.63 -9.44
CA PRO A 40 -20.55 -13.33 -8.91
C PRO A 40 -20.58 -13.22 -7.39
N GLU A 41 -19.83 -14.05 -6.65
CA GLU A 41 -19.73 -13.95 -5.18
C GLU A 41 -19.16 -12.59 -4.76
N VAL A 42 -18.05 -12.16 -5.39
CA VAL A 42 -17.42 -10.86 -5.08
C VAL A 42 -18.37 -9.71 -5.42
N GLN A 43 -19.11 -9.79 -6.53
CA GLN A 43 -20.12 -8.79 -6.87
C GLN A 43 -21.27 -8.75 -5.87
N GLN A 44 -21.72 -9.90 -5.37
CA GLN A 44 -22.77 -9.99 -4.37
C GLN A 44 -22.30 -9.38 -3.04
N ALA A 45 -21.11 -9.76 -2.57
CA ALA A 45 -20.51 -9.19 -1.36
C ALA A 45 -20.34 -7.67 -1.49
N ALA A 46 -19.90 -7.16 -2.64
CA ALA A 46 -19.77 -5.73 -2.88
C ALA A 46 -21.10 -4.97 -2.80
N ARG A 47 -22.20 -5.58 -3.26
CA ARG A 47 -23.53 -4.99 -3.08
C ARG A 47 -23.93 -4.93 -1.61
N SER A 48 -23.63 -5.98 -0.84
CA SER A 48 -23.87 -6.02 0.62
C SER A 48 -23.06 -4.96 1.36
N VAL A 49 -21.76 -4.81 1.03
CA VAL A 49 -20.89 -3.78 1.60
C VAL A 49 -21.44 -2.38 1.31
N LEU A 50 -21.78 -2.08 0.05
CA LEU A 50 -22.35 -0.78 -0.33
C LEU A 50 -23.69 -0.50 0.36
N ALA A 51 -24.53 -1.52 0.59
CA ALA A 51 -25.78 -1.36 1.32
C ALA A 51 -25.51 -0.96 2.80
N SER A 52 -24.54 -1.60 3.45
CA SER A 52 -24.18 -1.32 4.85
C SER A 52 -23.48 0.05 5.05
N ALA A 53 -22.72 0.52 4.06
CA ALA A 53 -21.96 1.77 4.12
C ALA A 53 -22.83 3.03 4.26
N THR A 54 -24.14 2.94 4.00
CA THR A 54 -25.07 4.07 4.13
C THR A 54 -25.30 4.54 5.57
N THR A 55 -24.90 3.76 6.57
CA THR A 55 -25.18 4.05 7.99
C THR A 55 -23.98 4.56 8.79
N THR A 56 -22.76 4.44 8.26
CA THR A 56 -21.53 4.78 9.00
C THR A 56 -20.80 5.95 8.33
N SER A 57 -20.73 7.07 9.05
CA SER A 57 -20.17 8.34 8.61
C SER A 57 -18.72 8.21 8.10
N LYS A 58 -18.51 8.62 6.84
CA LYS A 58 -17.26 8.70 6.06
C LYS A 58 -16.02 9.15 6.86
N GLY A 59 -15.17 8.20 7.24
CA GLY A 59 -13.72 8.37 7.26
C GLY A 59 -13.17 7.70 6.01
N GLY A 60 -12.58 8.45 5.08
CA GLY A 60 -12.10 7.91 3.81
C GLY A 60 -10.92 6.95 4.02
N PHE A 61 -10.99 5.77 3.40
CA PHE A 61 -9.98 4.69 3.43
C PHE A 61 -8.56 5.14 3.07
N TYR A 62 -8.40 6.24 2.32
CA TYR A 62 -7.08 6.81 1.92
C TYR A 62 -6.70 8.13 2.59
N GLY A 63 -7.22 8.43 3.79
CA GLY A 63 -6.97 9.72 4.45
C GLY A 63 -5.60 9.89 5.11
N LYS A 64 -4.89 8.80 5.41
CA LYS A 64 -3.53 8.81 5.95
C LYS A 64 -2.76 7.62 5.40
N GLU A 65 -1.55 7.87 4.91
CA GLU A 65 -0.60 6.91 4.33
C GLU A 65 -0.01 5.94 5.38
N GLU A 66 -0.84 5.42 6.29
CA GLU A 66 -0.45 4.25 7.06
C GLU A 66 -0.82 3.03 6.23
N GLU A 67 0.21 2.30 5.82
CA GLU A 67 0.08 0.99 5.20
C GLU A 67 -0.66 0.08 6.20
N THR A 68 -1.97 -0.07 5.99
CA THR A 68 -2.79 -0.88 6.90
C THR A 68 -2.48 -2.35 6.67
N ALA A 69 -2.70 -3.19 7.69
CA ALA A 69 -2.56 -4.64 7.54
C ALA A 69 -3.41 -5.19 6.36
N GLU A 70 -4.51 -4.51 6.01
CA GLU A 70 -5.35 -4.86 4.87
C GLU A 70 -4.68 -4.60 3.53
N SER A 71 -3.98 -3.47 3.35
CA SER A 71 -3.28 -3.19 2.10
C SER A 71 -2.11 -4.15 1.90
N ALA A 72 -1.35 -4.45 2.96
CA ALA A 72 -0.29 -5.45 2.94
C ALA A 72 -0.83 -6.85 2.58
N LEU A 73 -1.95 -7.26 3.18
CA LEU A 73 -2.59 -8.54 2.86
C LEU A 73 -3.14 -8.56 1.43
N ALA A 74 -3.74 -7.47 0.93
CA ALA A 74 -4.24 -7.38 -0.44
C ALA A 74 -3.12 -7.53 -1.49
N VAL A 75 -1.97 -6.89 -1.25
CA VAL A 75 -0.77 -7.04 -2.11
C VAL A 75 -0.28 -8.48 -2.09
N ARG A 76 -0.16 -9.07 -0.90
CA ARG A 76 0.26 -10.46 -0.70
C ARG A 76 -0.67 -11.45 -1.41
N LEU A 77 -1.99 -11.28 -1.27
CA LEU A 77 -3.00 -12.11 -1.96
C LEU A 77 -2.90 -11.98 -3.49
N CYS A 78 -2.66 -10.78 -4.03
CA CYS A 78 -2.46 -10.61 -5.48
C CYS A 78 -1.21 -11.35 -6.00
N HIS A 79 -0.15 -11.42 -5.19
CA HIS A 79 1.07 -12.10 -5.55
C HIS A 79 0.89 -13.63 -5.56
N MET A 80 0.23 -14.16 -4.54
CA MET A 80 0.04 -15.61 -4.38
C MET A 80 -1.07 -16.19 -5.26
N LEU A 81 -2.10 -15.39 -5.58
CA LEU A 81 -3.31 -15.87 -6.24
C LEU A 81 -3.55 -15.12 -7.56
N PRO A 82 -2.96 -15.58 -8.68
CA PRO A 82 -3.09 -14.93 -9.99
C PRO A 82 -4.55 -14.78 -10.44
N ASP A 83 -5.42 -15.71 -10.07
CA ASP A 83 -6.84 -15.66 -10.44
C ASP A 83 -7.59 -14.57 -9.70
N LEU A 84 -7.24 -14.29 -8.43
CA LEU A 84 -7.78 -13.13 -7.70
C LEU A 84 -7.39 -11.82 -8.40
N SER A 85 -6.14 -11.71 -8.88
CA SER A 85 -5.68 -10.56 -9.65
C SER A 85 -6.49 -10.39 -10.94
N LYS A 86 -6.79 -11.47 -11.68
CA LYS A 86 -7.68 -11.43 -12.86
C LYS A 86 -9.08 -10.95 -12.50
N ILE A 87 -9.67 -11.47 -11.42
CA ILE A 87 -11.00 -11.05 -10.94
C ILE A 87 -11.00 -9.56 -10.60
N ARG A 88 -9.98 -9.08 -9.87
CA ARG A 88 -9.77 -7.65 -9.57
C ARG A 88 -9.75 -6.81 -10.83
N PHE A 89 -8.90 -7.16 -11.80
CA PHE A 89 -8.79 -6.40 -13.06
C PHE A 89 -10.11 -6.31 -13.82
N GLN A 90 -10.93 -7.36 -13.79
CA GLN A 90 -12.23 -7.38 -14.47
C GLN A 90 -13.32 -6.57 -13.74
N LEU A 91 -13.27 -6.52 -12.41
CA LEU A 91 -14.30 -5.85 -11.60
C LEU A 91 -13.98 -4.38 -11.33
N VAL A 92 -12.71 -4.04 -11.04
CA VAL A 92 -12.34 -2.69 -10.60
C VAL A 92 -12.32 -1.70 -11.76
N ARG A 93 -12.01 -2.12 -12.99
CA ARG A 93 -11.89 -1.21 -14.15
C ARG A 93 -13.20 -0.58 -14.64
N GLY A 94 -14.28 -0.66 -13.88
CA GLY A 94 -15.52 0.06 -14.18
C GLY A 94 -16.78 -0.42 -13.47
N LYS A 95 -16.73 -1.52 -12.70
CA LYS A 95 -17.94 -2.06 -12.03
C LYS A 95 -17.98 -1.72 -10.55
N ILE A 96 -16.84 -1.78 -9.86
CA ILE A 96 -16.73 -1.62 -8.40
C ILE A 96 -15.49 -0.77 -8.09
N LYS A 97 -15.53 0.03 -7.01
CA LYS A 97 -14.35 0.76 -6.52
C LYS A 97 -13.34 -0.21 -5.89
N GLU A 98 -12.05 0.13 -5.96
CA GLU A 98 -10.96 -0.68 -5.38
C GLU A 98 -11.20 -1.01 -3.90
N ASP A 99 -11.60 -0.02 -3.09
CA ASP A 99 -11.83 -0.23 -1.64
C ASP A 99 -12.97 -1.19 -1.38
N THR A 100 -14.09 -0.97 -2.05
CA THR A 100 -15.26 -1.85 -1.94
C THR A 100 -14.93 -3.25 -2.42
N PHE A 101 -14.09 -3.40 -3.46
CA PHE A 101 -13.63 -4.69 -3.92
C PHE A 101 -12.83 -5.41 -2.82
N TRP A 102 -11.84 -4.75 -2.23
CA TRP A 102 -11.02 -5.35 -1.18
C TRP A 102 -11.79 -5.65 0.11
N GLU A 103 -12.65 -4.73 0.57
CA GLU A 103 -13.55 -4.96 1.70
C GLU A 103 -14.41 -6.21 1.48
N SER A 104 -14.93 -6.38 0.26
CA SER A 104 -15.75 -7.55 -0.10
C SER A 104 -14.96 -8.84 -0.11
N VAL A 105 -13.75 -8.82 -0.67
CA VAL A 105 -12.84 -9.98 -0.68
C VAL A 105 -12.46 -10.38 0.74
N MET A 106 -12.09 -9.42 1.60
CA MET A 106 -11.73 -9.70 2.99
C MET A 106 -12.92 -10.23 3.79
N ALA A 107 -14.13 -9.69 3.57
CA ALA A 107 -15.34 -10.20 4.21
C ALA A 107 -15.60 -11.68 3.84
N LEU A 108 -15.51 -12.01 2.55
CA LEU A 108 -15.68 -13.39 2.07
C LEU A 108 -14.59 -14.34 2.60
N LEU A 109 -13.34 -13.89 2.69
CA LEU A 109 -12.26 -14.69 3.24
C LEU A 109 -12.44 -14.95 4.75
N LYS A 110 -12.92 -13.96 5.51
CA LYS A 110 -13.25 -14.14 6.93
C LYS A 110 -14.40 -15.13 7.13
N GLU A 111 -15.45 -15.03 6.33
CA GLU A 111 -16.58 -15.97 6.35
C GLU A 111 -16.09 -17.40 6.09
N ARG A 112 -15.27 -17.59 5.05
CA ARG A 112 -14.70 -18.90 4.71
C ARG A 112 -13.75 -19.44 5.76
N LEU A 113 -12.98 -18.59 6.43
CA LEU A 113 -12.11 -19.02 7.53
C LEU A 113 -12.92 -19.59 8.69
N VAL A 114 -14.06 -18.96 9.01
CA VAL A 114 -15.00 -19.46 10.02
C VAL A 114 -15.62 -20.79 9.57
N GLU A 115 -16.09 -20.88 8.32
CA GLU A 115 -16.63 -22.14 7.75
C GLU A 115 -15.59 -23.27 7.81
N TYR A 116 -14.35 -22.98 7.43
CA TYR A 116 -13.26 -23.96 7.40
C TYR A 116 -12.96 -24.49 8.81
N ASN A 117 -12.82 -23.60 9.79
CA ASN A 117 -12.54 -24.00 11.16
C ASN A 117 -13.71 -24.80 11.77
N ALA A 118 -14.96 -24.38 11.53
CA ALA A 118 -16.13 -25.13 12.00
C ALA A 118 -16.18 -26.56 11.44
N ALA A 119 -15.82 -26.75 10.16
CA ALA A 119 -15.78 -28.08 9.54
C ALA A 119 -14.65 -28.97 10.08
N HIS A 120 -13.59 -28.40 10.66
CA HIS A 120 -12.48 -29.14 11.24
C HIS A 120 -12.66 -29.41 12.74
N ASP A 121 -13.39 -28.54 13.46
CA ASP A 121 -13.72 -28.75 14.87
C ASP A 121 -14.62 -29.98 15.08
N ASP A 122 -15.53 -30.27 14.14
CA ASP A 122 -16.45 -31.44 14.24
C ASP A 122 -15.72 -32.80 14.18
N ASN A 123 -14.51 -32.85 13.62
CA ASN A 123 -13.69 -34.08 13.60
C ASN A 123 -12.94 -34.33 14.93
N ALA A 124 -12.95 -33.39 15.87
CA ALA A 124 -12.24 -33.53 17.15
C ALA A 124 -13.06 -34.23 18.26
N THR A 125 -14.34 -34.57 18.02
CA THR A 125 -15.25 -35.06 19.07
C THR A 125 -15.68 -36.53 18.99
N GLU A 126 -15.14 -37.36 18.09
CA GLU A 126 -15.50 -38.79 18.05
C GLU A 126 -14.57 -39.73 18.85
N THR A 127 -13.89 -39.26 19.90
CA THR A 127 -13.07 -40.16 20.74
C THR A 127 -13.16 -39.85 22.23
N GLU A 128 -14.37 -39.83 22.79
CA GLU A 128 -14.56 -40.11 24.21
C GLU A 128 -15.65 -41.19 24.33
N GLU A 129 -15.19 -42.45 24.36
CA GLU A 129 -15.97 -43.55 24.91
C GLU A 129 -16.37 -43.21 26.36
N GLU A 130 -17.62 -43.53 26.67
CA GLU A 130 -18.33 -43.29 27.91
C GLU A 130 -17.52 -43.62 29.18
N GLU A 131 -17.28 -42.63 30.05
CA GLU A 131 -17.22 -42.89 31.49
C GLU A 131 -18.29 -42.06 32.20
N THR A 132 -19.38 -42.74 32.53
CA THR A 132 -20.56 -42.24 33.22
C THR A 132 -20.20 -41.87 34.66
N ILE A 133 -20.10 -40.57 34.96
CA ILE A 133 -20.11 -40.07 36.34
C ILE A 133 -21.35 -39.21 36.54
N GLU A 134 -22.36 -39.80 37.17
CA GLU A 134 -23.52 -39.09 37.71
C GLU A 134 -23.09 -38.16 38.85
N PHE A 135 -23.21 -36.83 38.71
CA PHE A 135 -23.25 -35.95 39.89
C PHE A 135 -24.11 -34.68 39.72
N VAL A 136 -25.29 -34.73 40.36
CA VAL A 136 -25.94 -33.75 41.24
C VAL A 136 -26.01 -32.26 40.82
N LYS A 137 -27.24 -31.80 40.53
CA LYS A 137 -27.66 -30.39 40.47
C LYS A 137 -27.53 -29.68 41.83
N PRO A 138 -27.27 -28.36 41.83
CA PRO A 138 -28.16 -27.49 42.60
C PRO A 138 -28.62 -26.21 41.88
N ASN A 139 -29.84 -25.84 42.26
CA ASN A 139 -30.60 -24.63 42.00
C ASN A 139 -29.90 -23.31 42.38
N GLY A 140 -30.23 -22.24 41.67
CA GLY A 140 -30.19 -20.87 42.21
C GLY A 140 -30.21 -19.77 41.12
N LYS A 141 -31.38 -19.29 40.68
CA LYS A 141 -32.09 -18.07 41.14
C LYS A 141 -31.63 -16.76 40.46
N LYS A 142 -32.59 -16.21 39.69
CA LYS A 142 -32.83 -14.85 39.15
C LYS A 142 -32.03 -13.68 39.75
N GLU A 143 -31.65 -12.71 38.90
CA GLU A 143 -32.08 -11.30 39.06
C GLU A 143 -31.82 -10.41 37.83
N THR A 144 -32.79 -9.53 37.58
CA THR A 144 -32.89 -8.44 36.59
C THR A 144 -32.29 -7.14 37.12
N THR A 145 -31.80 -6.22 36.26
CA THR A 145 -32.27 -4.80 36.20
C THR A 145 -31.53 -3.91 35.20
N ASN A 146 -32.32 -3.00 34.62
CA ASN A 146 -32.00 -1.86 33.76
C ASN A 146 -31.22 -0.74 34.49
N GLY A 147 -30.47 0.09 33.74
CA GLY A 147 -29.88 1.31 34.31
C GLY A 147 -29.23 2.29 33.32
N LYS A 148 -30.03 2.92 32.45
CA LYS A 148 -29.65 4.07 31.61
C LYS A 148 -29.63 5.34 32.47
N LYS A 149 -28.51 6.04 32.64
CA LYS A 149 -28.49 7.41 33.18
C LYS A 149 -27.50 8.32 32.45
N LYS A 150 -28.09 9.37 31.87
CA LYS A 150 -27.51 10.55 31.22
C LYS A 150 -26.61 11.31 32.21
N GLU A 151 -25.35 11.53 31.86
CA GLU A 151 -24.56 12.62 32.45
C GLU A 151 -24.70 13.87 31.58
N THR A 152 -25.07 14.96 32.27
CA THR A 152 -25.27 16.29 31.71
C THR A 152 -24.15 17.15 32.30
N LEU A 153 -23.13 17.46 31.50
CA LEU A 153 -22.07 18.39 31.89
C LEU A 153 -22.40 19.77 31.33
N LYS A 154 -22.79 20.67 32.23
CA LYS A 154 -22.83 22.12 32.02
C LYS A 154 -21.55 22.76 32.53
N ASN A 155 -21.21 23.88 31.88
CA ASN A 155 -20.39 25.01 32.35
C ASN A 155 -18.87 24.91 32.20
N GLY A 156 -18.37 25.59 31.15
CA GLY A 156 -17.03 26.14 31.06
C GLY A 156 -17.08 27.49 30.34
N LYS A 157 -17.35 28.56 31.10
CA LYS A 157 -17.27 29.96 30.68
C LYS A 157 -15.79 30.38 30.73
N SER A 158 -15.13 30.68 29.61
CA SER A 158 -13.97 31.59 29.63
C SER A 158 -13.52 32.09 28.25
N THR A 159 -13.32 33.41 28.20
CA THR A 159 -12.32 34.17 27.43
C THR A 159 -12.32 34.14 25.89
N THR A 160 -13.17 34.97 25.28
CA THR A 160 -13.00 35.49 23.91
C THR A 160 -12.01 36.67 23.90
N ASN A 161 -10.69 36.43 23.91
CA ASN A 161 -9.69 37.48 23.68
C ASN A 161 -8.40 36.99 22.98
N GLY A 162 -8.45 35.88 22.23
CA GLY A 162 -7.27 35.25 21.59
C GLY A 162 -7.21 35.26 20.06
N LYS A 163 -8.27 35.67 19.35
CA LYS A 163 -8.37 35.49 17.88
C LYS A 163 -7.47 36.42 17.04
N SER A 164 -6.86 37.45 17.62
CA SER A 164 -5.94 38.34 16.88
C SER A 164 -4.58 37.67 16.63
N SER A 165 -4.10 36.85 17.56
CA SER A 165 -2.73 36.31 17.50
C SER A 165 -2.51 35.28 16.38
N GLU A 166 -3.56 34.55 15.99
CA GLU A 166 -3.43 33.49 14.97
C GLU A 166 -3.39 34.08 13.55
N ALA A 167 -4.17 35.13 13.30
CA ALA A 167 -4.16 35.84 12.02
C ALA A 167 -2.81 36.52 11.75
N ASP A 168 -2.18 37.09 12.79
CA ASP A 168 -0.87 37.72 12.68
C ASP A 168 0.25 36.69 12.42
N LEU A 169 0.19 35.53 13.07
CA LEU A 169 1.11 34.42 12.81
C LEU A 169 0.99 33.89 11.37
N MET A 170 -0.24 33.79 10.85
CA MET A 170 -0.47 33.36 9.47
C MET A 170 0.05 34.38 8.45
N ARG A 171 -0.13 35.68 8.72
CA ARG A 171 0.44 36.76 7.89
C ARG A 171 1.98 36.74 7.89
N GLN A 172 2.60 36.43 9.02
CA GLN A 172 4.07 36.30 9.10
C GLN A 172 4.57 35.11 8.27
N LYS A 173 3.87 33.97 8.32
CA LYS A 173 4.21 32.79 7.49
C LYS A 173 4.07 33.07 5.99
N LEU A 174 3.04 33.81 5.58
CA LEU A 174 2.86 34.20 4.17
C LEU A 174 4.02 35.07 3.68
N ARG A 175 4.42 36.09 4.44
CA ARG A 175 5.58 36.93 4.09
C ARG A 175 6.88 36.15 3.99
N ALA A 176 7.10 35.17 4.88
CA ALA A 176 8.27 34.30 4.82
C ALA A 176 8.29 33.43 3.56
N LYS A 177 7.12 32.94 3.13
CA LYS A 177 6.98 32.18 1.88
C LYS A 177 7.19 33.04 0.65
N ASP A 178 6.66 34.26 0.64
CA ASP A 178 6.86 35.20 -0.48
C ASP A 178 8.34 35.57 -0.65
N ALA A 179 9.08 35.75 0.45
CA ALA A 179 10.53 35.96 0.41
C ALA A 179 11.30 34.75 -0.14
N GLN A 180 10.88 33.53 0.22
CA GLN A 180 11.47 32.29 -0.31
C GLN A 180 11.23 32.14 -1.82
N ILE A 181 10.03 32.51 -2.29
CA ILE A 181 9.70 32.50 -3.73
C ILE A 181 10.58 33.50 -4.49
N ALA A 182 10.78 34.71 -3.97
CA ALA A 182 11.63 35.71 -4.60
C ALA A 182 13.10 35.25 -4.72
N GLN A 183 13.63 34.59 -3.68
CA GLN A 183 14.98 34.01 -3.71
C GLN A 183 15.13 32.92 -4.79
N LEU A 184 14.18 32.00 -4.87
CA LEU A 184 14.21 30.93 -5.89
C LEU A 184 14.09 31.49 -7.32
N GLN A 185 13.31 32.55 -7.51
CA GLN A 185 13.21 33.21 -8.82
C GLN A 185 14.53 33.87 -9.24
N GLN A 186 15.28 34.44 -8.30
CA GLN A 186 16.61 35.00 -8.58
C GLN A 186 17.61 33.91 -8.95
N GLU A 187 17.64 32.79 -8.22
CA GLU A 187 18.53 31.66 -8.49
C GLU A 187 18.27 31.04 -9.88
N LEU A 188 17.01 30.95 -10.30
CA LEU A 188 16.64 30.49 -11.64
C LEU A 188 17.15 31.42 -12.75
N GLU A 189 17.10 32.74 -12.57
CA GLU A 189 17.62 33.69 -13.55
C GLU A 189 19.16 33.67 -13.60
N GLU A 190 19.84 33.44 -12.48
CA GLU A 190 21.30 33.26 -12.45
C GLU A 190 21.71 31.96 -13.18
N LEU A 191 21.03 30.84 -12.93
CA LEU A 191 21.26 29.58 -13.64
C LEU A 191 21.01 29.70 -15.15
N LYS A 192 19.96 30.43 -15.54
CA LYS A 192 19.62 30.67 -16.95
C LYS A 192 20.67 31.54 -17.66
N LYS A 193 21.26 32.52 -16.97
CA LYS A 193 22.41 33.29 -17.49
C LYS A 193 23.68 32.44 -17.59
N GLY A 194 23.88 31.49 -16.67
CA GLY A 194 24.97 30.51 -16.77
C GLY A 194 24.84 29.62 -18.01
N LEU A 195 23.65 29.09 -18.27
CA LEU A 195 23.38 28.21 -19.42
C LEU A 195 23.52 28.91 -20.78
N SER A 196 23.24 30.21 -20.88
CA SER A 196 23.42 30.95 -22.14
C SER A 196 24.89 31.18 -22.49
N THR A 197 25.78 31.22 -21.50
CA THR A 197 27.23 31.49 -21.72
C THR A 197 28.05 30.23 -22.02
N THR A 198 27.55 29.02 -21.73
CA THR A 198 28.27 27.75 -22.00
C THR A 198 28.04 27.16 -23.40
N THR A 199 27.28 27.83 -24.28
CA THR A 199 27.08 27.36 -25.68
C THR A 199 28.15 27.86 -26.66
N ALA A 200 29.20 28.53 -26.18
CA ALA A 200 30.32 28.96 -27.01
C ALA A 200 31.25 27.79 -27.39
N LYS A 201 31.04 27.27 -28.60
CA LYS A 201 32.04 26.63 -29.47
C LYS A 201 32.70 25.32 -28.98
N LYS A 202 31.94 24.22 -29.05
CA LYS A 202 32.46 23.02 -29.73
C LYS A 202 31.62 22.82 -30.98
N LYS A 203 32.14 23.23 -32.14
CA LYS A 203 31.61 22.85 -33.45
C LYS A 203 31.83 21.33 -33.60
N SER A 204 31.01 20.52 -32.94
CA SER A 204 30.86 19.13 -33.36
C SER A 204 30.39 19.22 -34.82
N LYS A 205 31.16 18.62 -35.73
CA LYS A 205 30.71 18.44 -37.11
C LYS A 205 29.47 17.56 -37.02
N THR A 206 28.30 18.18 -36.93
CA THR A 206 27.03 17.47 -37.07
C THR A 206 27.03 16.94 -38.49
N THR A 207 27.37 15.67 -38.66
CA THR A 207 27.09 14.94 -39.88
C THR A 207 25.58 15.01 -40.08
N THR A 208 25.15 15.93 -40.94
CA THR A 208 23.75 16.07 -41.30
C THR A 208 23.35 14.76 -41.96
N HIS A 209 22.54 13.98 -41.27
CA HIS A 209 22.01 12.74 -41.83
C HIS A 209 21.21 13.11 -43.09
N LYS A 210 21.51 12.48 -44.24
CA LYS A 210 20.81 12.73 -45.51
C LYS A 210 19.39 12.11 -45.56
N GLY A 211 18.89 11.59 -44.44
CA GLY A 211 17.61 10.87 -44.35
C GLY A 211 16.52 11.68 -43.65
N THR A 212 15.27 11.26 -43.84
CA THR A 212 14.11 11.82 -43.12
C THR A 212 13.88 11.03 -41.84
N TRP A 213 13.82 11.73 -40.70
CA TRP A 213 13.43 11.12 -39.43
C TRP A 213 11.94 10.75 -39.46
N LYS A 214 11.63 9.46 -39.32
CA LYS A 214 10.25 8.97 -39.20
C LYS A 214 9.99 8.61 -37.74
N ILE A 215 8.99 9.26 -37.14
CA ILE A 215 8.57 9.00 -35.76
C ILE A 215 7.65 7.77 -35.77
N ASP A 216 7.85 6.85 -34.82
CA ASP A 216 7.00 5.68 -34.63
C ASP A 216 5.54 6.06 -34.37
N LYS A 217 4.60 5.17 -34.72
CA LYS A 217 3.16 5.41 -34.58
C LYS A 217 2.77 5.76 -33.14
N ASP A 218 3.33 5.04 -32.17
CA ASP A 218 3.02 5.23 -30.75
C ASP A 218 3.52 6.59 -30.25
N ALA A 219 4.69 7.03 -30.71
CA ALA A 219 5.21 8.36 -30.40
C ALA A 219 4.37 9.46 -31.05
N GLN A 220 3.85 9.24 -32.27
CA GLN A 220 2.90 10.15 -32.89
C GLN A 220 1.57 10.22 -32.12
N GLU A 221 1.09 9.09 -31.57
CA GLU A 221 -0.13 9.05 -30.75
C GLU A 221 0.07 9.77 -29.41
N PHE A 222 1.18 9.51 -28.73
CA PHE A 222 1.54 10.20 -27.48
C PHE A 222 1.59 11.72 -27.64
N LEU A 223 2.10 12.22 -28.78
CA LEU A 223 2.15 13.65 -29.07
C LEU A 223 0.75 14.30 -29.19
N LYS A 224 -0.29 13.51 -29.51
CA LYS A 224 -1.68 13.99 -29.62
C LYS A 224 -2.38 14.13 -28.27
N TYR A 225 -1.82 13.58 -27.18
CA TYR A 225 -2.45 13.65 -25.86
C TYR A 225 -2.51 15.08 -25.30
N PRO A 226 -3.43 15.37 -24.35
CA PRO A 226 -3.42 16.61 -23.59
C PRO A 226 -2.12 16.77 -22.80
N GLU A 227 -1.67 18.01 -22.58
CA GLU A 227 -0.39 18.25 -21.89
C GLU A 227 -0.39 17.74 -20.45
N GLU A 228 -1.54 17.82 -19.75
CA GLU A 228 -1.72 17.25 -18.41
C GLU A 228 -1.46 15.74 -18.38
N LEU A 229 -1.97 15.01 -19.38
CA LEU A 229 -1.78 13.57 -19.50
C LEU A 229 -0.33 13.22 -19.86
N LYS A 230 0.29 13.99 -20.75
CA LYS A 230 1.72 13.82 -21.09
C LYS A 230 2.59 14.01 -19.86
N GLU A 231 2.33 15.03 -19.04
CA GLU A 231 3.09 15.30 -17.83
C GLU A 231 2.94 14.17 -16.80
N SER A 232 1.72 13.66 -16.61
CA SER A 232 1.47 12.48 -15.77
C SER A 232 2.26 11.26 -16.25
N LEU A 233 2.21 10.96 -17.56
CA LEU A 233 2.93 9.84 -18.15
C LEU A 233 4.46 10.02 -18.08
N ARG A 234 4.98 11.25 -18.22
CA ARG A 234 6.41 11.56 -18.04
C ARG A 234 6.85 11.33 -16.60
N LYS A 235 6.06 11.78 -15.61
CA LYS A 235 6.34 11.55 -14.19
C LYS A 235 6.34 10.07 -13.85
N GLU A 236 5.35 9.31 -14.32
CA GLU A 236 5.28 7.87 -14.10
C GLU A 236 6.46 7.14 -14.78
N LYS A 237 6.84 7.53 -16.01
CA LYS A 237 8.05 7.01 -16.66
C LYS A 237 9.30 7.28 -15.83
N GLN A 238 9.46 8.52 -15.35
CA GLN A 238 10.61 8.90 -14.52
C GLN A 238 10.66 8.11 -13.22
N ARG A 239 9.52 7.90 -12.57
CA ARG A 239 9.40 7.06 -11.36
C ARG A 239 9.87 5.63 -11.64
N ARG A 240 9.41 5.01 -12.71
CA ARG A 240 9.82 3.65 -13.10
C ARG A 240 11.31 3.55 -13.41
N LEU A 241 11.86 4.53 -14.12
CA LEU A 241 13.30 4.57 -14.39
C LEU A 241 14.11 4.70 -13.11
N GLN A 242 13.61 5.45 -12.12
CA GLN A 242 14.27 5.56 -10.82
C GLN A 242 14.21 4.22 -10.06
N THR A 243 13.05 3.56 -10.03
CA THR A 243 12.91 2.21 -9.43
C THR A 243 13.88 1.22 -10.05
N VAL A 244 13.94 1.14 -11.39
CA VAL A 244 14.88 0.24 -12.09
C VAL A 244 16.34 0.59 -11.75
N ARG A 245 16.68 1.89 -11.69
CA ARG A 245 18.01 2.32 -11.27
C ARG A 245 18.33 1.85 -9.85
N ASP A 246 17.39 1.99 -8.92
CA ASP A 246 17.58 1.60 -7.51
C ASP A 246 17.66 0.08 -7.34
N GLU A 247 16.91 -0.67 -8.13
CA GLU A 247 16.96 -2.14 -8.19
C GLU A 247 18.25 -2.64 -8.83
N MET A 248 18.75 -1.97 -9.88
CA MET A 248 19.96 -2.37 -10.61
C MET A 248 21.25 -1.77 -10.05
N LYS A 249 21.19 -0.92 -9.01
CA LYS A 249 22.36 -0.22 -8.46
C LYS A 249 23.50 -1.12 -7.97
N PHE A 250 23.24 -2.43 -7.79
CA PHE A 250 24.25 -3.41 -7.40
C PHE A 250 25.06 -3.95 -8.59
N ILE A 251 24.55 -3.80 -9.81
CA ILE A 251 25.26 -4.14 -11.05
C ILE A 251 26.07 -2.90 -11.43
N LEU A 252 27.39 -3.00 -11.35
CA LEU A 252 28.28 -1.91 -11.72
C LEU A 252 28.41 -1.83 -13.24
N ASP A 253 28.42 -0.62 -13.79
CA ASP A 253 28.60 -0.38 -15.24
C ASP A 253 30.06 -0.64 -15.69
N SER A 254 31.01 -0.60 -14.75
CA SER A 254 32.42 -0.89 -14.97
C SER A 254 33.03 -1.60 -13.75
N ASP A 255 34.22 -2.17 -13.91
CA ASP A 255 35.00 -2.76 -12.81
C ASP A 255 35.76 -1.70 -11.98
N ASP A 256 35.65 -0.41 -12.33
CA ASP A 256 36.31 0.66 -11.59
C ASP A 256 35.57 0.96 -10.28
N VAL A 257 36.30 0.98 -9.16
CA VAL A 257 35.73 1.23 -7.81
C VAL A 257 35.00 2.57 -7.71
N GLN A 258 35.37 3.56 -8.52
CA GLN A 258 34.73 4.88 -8.54
C GLN A 258 33.28 4.85 -9.04
N ASP A 259 32.91 3.82 -9.81
CA ASP A 259 31.56 3.61 -10.32
C ASP A 259 30.71 2.76 -9.37
N SER A 260 31.29 2.32 -8.24
CA SER A 260 30.58 1.61 -7.19
C SER A 260 29.72 2.53 -6.31
N ASN A 261 28.57 2.02 -5.89
CA ASN A 261 27.75 2.67 -4.90
C ASN A 261 28.28 2.34 -3.50
N GLY A 262 28.80 3.33 -2.79
CA GLY A 262 29.37 3.16 -1.45
C GLY A 262 29.28 4.43 -0.60
N THR A 263 29.71 4.31 0.66
CA THR A 263 29.87 5.44 1.58
C THR A 263 31.27 5.43 2.17
N TRP A 264 31.88 6.61 2.27
CA TRP A 264 33.16 6.78 2.95
C TRP A 264 33.02 6.55 4.45
N SER A 265 33.81 5.66 5.03
CA SER A 265 33.73 5.34 6.46
C SER A 265 34.07 6.53 7.38
N CYS A 266 34.87 7.49 6.92
CA CYS A 266 35.28 8.64 7.73
C CYS A 266 34.22 9.75 7.83
N CYS A 267 33.43 9.99 6.78
CA CYS A 267 32.52 11.13 6.71
C CYS A 267 31.10 10.78 6.23
N GLY A 268 30.84 9.52 5.88
CA GLY A 268 29.56 9.07 5.32
C GLY A 268 29.25 9.57 3.92
N GLY A 269 30.19 10.25 3.25
CA GLY A 269 29.99 10.79 1.90
C GLY A 269 29.78 9.68 0.87
N THR A 270 28.83 9.87 -0.04
CA THR A 270 28.47 8.90 -1.09
C THR A 270 29.21 9.09 -2.40
N ASN A 271 29.78 10.27 -2.64
CA ASN A 271 30.52 10.57 -3.85
C ASN A 271 31.98 10.12 -3.70
N TYR A 272 32.43 9.21 -4.57
CA TYR A 272 33.81 8.71 -4.56
C TYR A 272 34.85 9.83 -4.62
N ASN A 273 34.64 10.83 -5.49
CA ASN A 273 35.58 11.94 -5.70
C ASN A 273 35.36 13.17 -4.80
N ALA A 274 34.47 13.11 -3.79
CA ALA A 274 34.21 14.27 -2.95
C ALA A 274 35.31 14.50 -1.89
N PRO A 275 35.71 15.75 -1.63
CA PRO A 275 36.64 16.05 -0.54
C PRO A 275 36.00 15.70 0.82
N CYS A 276 36.78 15.05 1.69
CA CYS A 276 36.34 14.73 3.04
C CYS A 276 36.08 16.02 3.84
N LYS A 277 34.82 16.30 4.15
CA LYS A 277 34.44 17.34 5.11
C LYS A 277 34.63 16.76 6.51
N LYS A 278 35.70 17.19 7.19
CA LYS A 278 35.90 16.91 8.63
C LYS A 278 34.94 17.74 9.47
#